data_AF-A0A9E3F9T9-F1
#
_entry.id   AF-A0A9E3F9T9-F1
#
_cell.length_a   1.000
_cell.length_b   1.000
_cell.length_c   1.000
_cell.angle_alpha   90.00
_cell.angle_beta   90.00
_cell.angle_gamma   90.00
#
_symmetry.space_group_name_H-M   'P 1'
#
loop_
_entity.id
_entity.type
_entity.pdbx_description
1 polymer ?
#
loop_
_entity_poly.entity_id
_entity_poly.type
_entity_poly.pdbx_seq_one_letter_code
_entity_poly.pdbx_strand_id
1 'polypeptide(L)'
;MHSESGFEIEPVYTPKSLDGWDAGDKLGEPGEYPYTRGVYPSMYTGRPWTIRQYAGFGTARESNHRYHQLVANGSTGLSVAFDLPTQMGYDSDDAIAHGEVGKVGVAIDSIDDMRVLFDGIPLDQVSTSMTINAPASLLLLLYQLVGEEQGVAPAALTGTIQNDVLKEYIARGTYIFPPKPSLRLITDIFSYCRQNIPKWNTISISGYHMAEAGATPAQEIAFTIADGIEYVRAAIASGQEVDEFAPRLAFFFVARTTLLEEVAKFRAARRIWARVMREEFGAKDPRSLMLRFHTQTAGVQLTAQQPEVNLIRVTAQALGALFGGTQSLHTNSYDEAIALPTEKAARLAVRTQQVLQ
;
A
#
# COMPACT_ATOMS: atom_id res chain seq x y z
N MET A 1 25.83 8.06 17.37
CA MET A 1 25.06 8.36 16.14
C MET A 1 23.58 8.25 16.52
N HIS A 2 22.68 9.05 15.97
CA HIS A 2 21.24 8.89 16.22
C HIS A 2 20.54 8.36 14.97
N SER A 3 19.50 7.55 15.18
CA SER A 3 18.56 7.16 14.14
C SER A 3 17.69 8.35 13.71
N GLU A 4 16.94 8.23 12.60
CA GLU A 4 16.02 9.30 12.18
C GLU A 4 14.88 9.51 13.18
N SER A 5 14.52 8.49 13.94
CA SER A 5 13.56 8.59 15.05
C SER A 5 14.18 9.10 16.36
N GLY A 6 15.48 9.44 16.37
CA GLY A 6 16.17 9.99 17.54
C GLY A 6 16.75 8.96 18.51
N PHE A 7 16.68 7.66 18.21
CA PHE A 7 17.28 6.63 19.07
C PHE A 7 18.80 6.66 18.98
N GLU A 8 19.49 6.47 20.11
CA GLU A 8 20.94 6.32 20.12
C GLU A 8 21.35 4.99 19.48
N ILE A 9 22.27 5.06 18.53
CA ILE A 9 22.87 3.92 17.86
C ILE A 9 24.28 3.73 18.42
N GLU A 10 24.46 2.61 19.12
CA GLU A 10 25.74 2.20 19.67
C GLU A 10 26.67 1.68 18.57
N PRO A 11 27.99 1.90 18.67
CA PRO A 11 28.95 1.37 17.69
C PRO A 11 28.93 -0.15 17.57
N VAL A 12 28.60 -0.86 18.66
CA VAL A 12 28.57 -2.33 18.72
C VAL A 12 27.44 -2.81 19.62
N TYR A 13 26.61 -3.73 19.10
CA TYR A 13 25.62 -4.47 19.88
C TYR A 13 26.16 -5.88 20.18
N THR A 14 26.03 -6.32 21.43
CA THR A 14 26.47 -7.65 21.90
C THR A 14 25.29 -8.39 22.51
N PRO A 15 25.42 -9.68 22.88
CA PRO A 15 24.34 -10.36 23.63
C PRO A 15 23.89 -9.60 24.88
N LYS A 16 24.77 -8.84 25.55
CA LYS A 16 24.42 -8.00 26.72
C LYS A 16 23.49 -6.85 26.37
N SER A 17 23.49 -6.38 25.12
CA SER A 17 22.56 -5.36 24.64
C SER A 17 21.10 -5.86 24.62
N LEU A 18 20.88 -7.16 24.82
CA LEU A 18 19.57 -7.81 24.94
C LEU A 18 19.28 -8.25 26.39
N ASP A 19 20.02 -7.76 27.39
CA ASP A 19 19.75 -8.09 28.80
C ASP A 19 18.30 -7.73 29.18
N GLY A 20 17.54 -8.72 29.67
CA GLY A 20 16.12 -8.57 29.98
C GLY A 20 15.16 -8.62 28.78
N TRP A 21 15.66 -8.94 27.57
CA TRP A 21 14.84 -9.16 26.39
C TRP A 21 14.58 -10.65 26.14
N ASP A 22 13.31 -11.06 26.16
CA ASP A 22 12.90 -12.44 25.88
C ASP A 22 12.57 -12.63 24.39
N ALA A 23 13.37 -13.48 23.72
CA ALA A 23 13.16 -13.83 22.33
C ALA A 23 11.87 -14.63 22.09
N GLY A 24 11.49 -15.52 23.01
CA GLY A 24 10.30 -16.37 22.86
C GLY A 24 9.03 -15.52 22.74
N ASP A 25 8.88 -14.55 23.63
CA ASP A 25 7.73 -13.64 23.65
C ASP A 25 7.81 -12.55 22.56
N LYS A 26 8.96 -11.89 22.41
CA LYS A 26 9.08 -10.69 21.57
C LYS A 26 9.43 -10.96 20.12
N LEU A 27 10.07 -12.08 19.82
CA LEU A 27 10.47 -12.48 18.46
C LEU A 27 9.52 -13.54 17.88
N GLY A 28 9.30 -14.63 18.62
CA GLY A 28 8.48 -15.76 18.19
C GLY A 28 8.96 -16.44 16.91
N GLU A 29 8.10 -17.27 16.31
CA GLU A 29 8.33 -17.93 15.02
C GLU A 29 7.58 -17.23 13.87
N PRO A 30 8.05 -17.33 12.60
CA PRO A 30 7.33 -16.76 11.47
C PRO A 30 5.97 -17.46 11.27
N GLY A 31 4.93 -16.68 10.95
CA GLY A 31 3.57 -17.21 10.79
C GLY A 31 2.81 -17.45 12.10
N GLU A 32 3.43 -17.17 13.25
CA GLU A 32 2.82 -17.29 14.58
C GLU A 32 2.80 -15.95 15.30
N TYR A 33 1.89 -15.79 16.27
CA TYR A 33 1.85 -14.60 17.12
C TYR A 33 3.22 -14.42 17.83
N PRO A 34 3.80 -13.20 17.88
CA PRO A 34 3.25 -11.90 17.45
C PRO A 34 3.70 -11.45 16.05
N TYR A 35 4.06 -12.38 15.16
CA TYR A 35 4.40 -12.16 13.75
C TYR A 35 5.62 -11.26 13.50
N THR A 36 6.47 -11.03 14.51
CA THR A 36 7.66 -10.18 14.39
C THR A 36 8.57 -10.65 13.25
N ARG A 37 8.75 -11.97 13.08
CA ARG A 37 9.59 -12.57 12.03
C ARG A 37 8.93 -12.65 10.65
N GLY A 38 7.63 -12.38 10.54
CA GLY A 38 6.86 -12.48 9.29
C GLY A 38 5.48 -13.08 9.54
N VAL A 39 4.51 -12.74 8.68
CA VAL A 39 3.11 -13.19 8.80
C VAL A 39 2.85 -14.58 8.22
N TYR A 40 3.79 -15.12 7.44
CA TYR A 40 3.70 -16.46 6.85
C TYR A 40 4.87 -17.33 7.31
N PRO A 41 4.67 -18.65 7.57
CA PRO A 41 5.74 -19.53 8.04
C PRO A 41 6.95 -19.61 7.12
N SER A 42 6.71 -19.67 5.80
CA SER A 42 7.77 -19.80 4.79
C SER A 42 8.19 -18.47 4.16
N MET A 43 7.42 -17.39 4.36
CA MET A 43 7.64 -16.09 3.69
C MET A 43 8.06 -16.29 2.21
N TYR A 44 9.23 -15.76 1.84
CA TYR A 44 9.70 -15.73 0.45
C TYR A 44 10.23 -17.07 -0.07
N THR A 45 10.53 -18.05 0.80
CA THR A 45 10.89 -19.40 0.32
C THR A 45 9.67 -20.17 -0.18
N GLY A 46 8.47 -19.79 0.28
CA GLY A 46 7.21 -20.32 -0.24
C GLY A 46 6.64 -19.49 -1.39
N ARG A 47 6.55 -18.16 -1.21
CA ARG A 47 6.04 -17.25 -2.23
C ARG A 47 6.79 -15.91 -2.17
N PRO A 48 7.38 -15.43 -3.28
CA PRO A 48 8.01 -14.12 -3.31
C PRO A 48 6.97 -13.00 -3.10
N TRP A 49 7.44 -11.81 -2.75
CA TRP A 49 6.57 -10.63 -2.70
C TRP A 49 6.02 -10.31 -4.09
N THR A 50 4.87 -9.64 -4.15
CA THR A 50 4.32 -9.15 -5.42
C THR A 50 5.14 -7.96 -5.91
N ILE A 51 5.69 -8.06 -7.12
CA ILE A 51 6.24 -6.92 -7.85
C ILE A 51 5.05 -6.11 -8.33
N ARG A 52 4.84 -4.95 -7.72
CA ARG A 52 3.67 -4.10 -7.99
C ARG A 52 4.13 -2.69 -8.30
N GLN A 53 4.22 -2.38 -9.58
CA GLN A 53 4.55 -1.03 -10.02
C GLN A 53 3.31 -0.13 -10.05
N TYR A 54 3.50 1.10 -9.60
CA TYR A 54 2.52 2.18 -9.62
C TYR A 54 2.63 2.85 -10.97
N ALA A 55 1.52 2.87 -11.70
CA ALA A 55 1.45 3.38 -13.05
C ALA A 55 0.06 3.90 -13.36
N GLY A 56 0.00 4.78 -14.35
CA GLY A 56 -1.21 5.49 -14.76
C GLY A 56 -0.82 6.95 -14.98
N PHE A 57 -0.96 7.42 -16.20
CA PHE A 57 -0.84 8.83 -16.57
C PHE A 57 -1.47 9.05 -17.95
N GLY A 58 -1.91 10.28 -18.18
CA GLY A 58 -2.62 10.64 -19.40
C GLY A 58 -3.99 9.97 -19.48
N THR A 59 -4.30 9.47 -20.67
CA THR A 59 -5.58 8.82 -20.97
C THR A 59 -5.63 7.36 -20.50
N ALA A 60 -6.84 6.82 -20.38
CA ALA A 60 -7.05 5.40 -20.09
C ALA A 60 -6.34 4.48 -21.11
N ARG A 61 -6.26 4.88 -22.39
CA ARG A 61 -5.58 4.13 -23.45
C ARG A 61 -4.07 4.07 -23.26
N GLU A 62 -3.44 5.19 -22.91
CA GLU A 62 -2.00 5.26 -22.64
C GLU A 62 -1.64 4.47 -21.40
N SER A 63 -2.46 4.58 -20.36
CA SER A 63 -2.31 3.81 -19.12
C SER A 63 -2.50 2.30 -19.34
N ASN A 64 -3.49 1.89 -20.15
CA ASN A 64 -3.67 0.49 -20.54
C ASN A 64 -2.45 -0.06 -21.27
N HIS A 65 -1.93 0.67 -22.27
CA HIS A 65 -0.71 0.28 -22.98
C HIS A 65 0.45 0.07 -22.00
N ARG A 66 0.58 0.96 -21.02
CA ARG A 66 1.59 0.85 -19.96
C ARG A 66 1.40 -0.39 -19.08
N TYR A 67 0.17 -0.74 -18.73
CA TYR A 67 -0.13 -1.95 -17.95
C TYR A 67 0.29 -3.21 -18.69
N HIS A 68 -0.02 -3.32 -19.98
CA HIS A 68 0.45 -4.43 -20.84
C HIS A 68 1.98 -4.51 -20.86
N GLN A 69 2.68 -3.38 -20.99
CA GLN A 69 4.15 -3.35 -20.91
C GLN A 69 4.68 -3.82 -19.55
N LEU A 70 4.07 -3.41 -18.44
CA LEU A 70 4.50 -3.80 -17.09
C LEU A 70 4.30 -5.28 -16.84
N VAL A 71 3.14 -5.83 -17.22
CA VAL A 71 2.85 -7.27 -17.15
C VAL A 71 3.84 -8.06 -18.00
N ALA A 72 4.07 -7.64 -19.26
CA ALA A 72 5.06 -8.26 -20.15
C ALA A 72 6.50 -8.21 -19.59
N ASN A 73 6.83 -7.20 -18.79
CA ASN A 73 8.14 -7.06 -18.14
C ASN A 73 8.28 -7.82 -16.81
N GLY A 74 7.23 -8.54 -16.38
CA GLY A 74 7.23 -9.40 -15.19
C GLY A 74 6.63 -8.76 -13.94
N SER A 75 5.84 -7.68 -14.06
CA SER A 75 5.01 -7.22 -12.94
C SER A 75 3.94 -8.27 -12.65
N THR A 76 3.79 -8.66 -11.38
CA THR A 76 2.83 -9.69 -10.94
C THR A 76 1.56 -9.10 -10.33
N GLY A 77 1.47 -7.78 -10.30
CA GLY A 77 0.24 -7.03 -10.02
C GLY A 77 0.29 -5.63 -10.66
N LEU A 78 -0.88 -5.02 -10.80
CA LEU A 78 -1.02 -3.64 -11.27
C LEU A 78 -1.30 -2.70 -10.10
N SER A 79 -0.86 -1.46 -10.17
CA SER A 79 -1.26 -0.42 -9.23
C SER A 79 -1.61 0.84 -9.99
N VAL A 80 -2.88 1.22 -9.96
CA VAL A 80 -3.48 2.31 -10.73
C VAL A 80 -3.30 3.63 -10.00
N ALA A 81 -2.67 4.58 -10.69
CA ALA A 81 -2.60 5.98 -10.31
C ALA A 81 -3.70 6.78 -11.01
N PHE A 82 -4.57 7.45 -10.26
CA PHE A 82 -5.60 8.34 -10.81
C PHE A 82 -5.11 9.79 -10.79
N ASP A 83 -5.61 10.62 -11.69
CA ASP A 83 -5.29 12.05 -11.69
C ASP A 83 -5.91 12.78 -10.49
N LEU A 84 -5.63 14.08 -10.32
CA LEU A 84 -6.19 14.86 -9.22
C LEU A 84 -7.71 15.03 -9.33
N PRO A 85 -8.29 15.39 -10.50
CA PRO A 85 -9.74 15.48 -10.67
C PRO A 85 -10.49 14.23 -10.22
N THR A 86 -10.12 13.04 -10.73
CA THR A 86 -10.74 11.77 -10.34
C THR A 86 -10.57 11.51 -8.84
N GLN A 87 -9.41 11.80 -8.25
CA GLN A 87 -9.20 11.64 -6.79
C GLN A 87 -10.06 12.57 -5.93
N MET A 88 -10.38 13.75 -6.46
CA MET A 88 -11.18 14.78 -5.81
C MET A 88 -12.67 14.69 -6.16
N GLY A 89 -13.08 13.71 -6.99
CA GLY A 89 -14.47 13.48 -7.36
C GLY A 89 -15.03 14.49 -8.36
N TYR A 90 -14.18 15.04 -9.22
CA TYR A 90 -14.58 15.91 -10.33
C TYR A 90 -14.43 15.17 -11.66
N ASP A 91 -15.37 15.42 -12.57
CA ASP A 91 -15.25 15.00 -13.97
C ASP A 91 -14.23 15.89 -14.70
N SER A 92 -13.64 15.37 -15.77
CA SER A 92 -12.61 16.07 -16.56
C SER A 92 -13.05 17.41 -17.17
N ASP A 93 -14.36 17.65 -17.32
CA ASP A 93 -14.91 18.91 -17.86
C ASP A 93 -15.31 19.93 -16.79
N ASP A 94 -15.14 19.62 -15.50
CA ASP A 94 -15.34 20.58 -14.43
C ASP A 94 -14.31 21.72 -14.53
N ALA A 95 -14.76 22.95 -14.27
CA ALA A 95 -13.90 24.13 -14.31
C ALA A 95 -12.70 24.02 -13.35
N ILE A 96 -12.85 23.34 -12.21
CA ILE A 96 -11.76 23.15 -11.23
C ILE A 96 -10.71 22.13 -11.70
N ALA A 97 -11.09 21.23 -12.61
CA ALA A 97 -10.21 20.18 -13.14
C ALA A 97 -9.22 20.71 -14.20
N HIS A 98 -9.45 21.92 -14.71
CA HIS A 98 -8.67 22.49 -15.80
C HIS A 98 -7.16 22.51 -15.50
N GLY A 99 -6.37 21.86 -16.36
CA GLY A 99 -4.91 21.80 -16.25
C GLY A 99 -4.37 20.66 -15.38
N GLU A 100 -5.24 19.87 -14.76
CA GLU A 100 -4.86 18.72 -13.92
C GLU A 100 -5.31 17.36 -14.48
N VAL A 101 -6.23 17.36 -15.47
CA VAL A 101 -6.71 16.15 -16.16
C VAL A 101 -5.55 15.35 -16.75
N GLY A 102 -5.42 14.08 -16.35
CA GLY A 102 -4.42 13.14 -16.85
C GLY A 102 -2.96 13.45 -16.47
N LYS A 103 -2.70 14.48 -15.66
CA LYS A 103 -1.33 15.01 -15.46
C LYS A 103 -0.48 14.17 -14.53
N VAL A 104 -1.06 13.70 -13.42
CA VAL A 104 -0.38 12.94 -12.37
C VAL A 104 -0.90 11.50 -12.23
N GLY A 105 -1.79 11.10 -13.14
CA GLY A 105 -2.49 9.83 -13.09
C GLY A 105 -3.44 9.69 -14.29
N VAL A 106 -4.13 8.57 -14.38
CA VAL A 106 -5.15 8.36 -15.40
C VAL A 106 -6.43 9.14 -15.05
N ALA A 107 -7.02 9.81 -16.04
CA ALA A 107 -8.35 10.41 -15.93
C ALA A 107 -9.44 9.32 -16.09
N ILE A 108 -10.36 9.24 -15.12
CA ILE A 108 -11.51 8.32 -15.14
C ILE A 108 -12.75 9.10 -14.71
N ASP A 109 -13.67 9.29 -15.65
CA ASP A 109 -14.94 9.98 -15.42
C ASP A 109 -16.11 8.97 -15.42
N SER A 110 -15.95 7.85 -16.13
CA SER A 110 -17.04 6.93 -16.42
C SER A 110 -16.60 5.45 -16.48
N ILE A 111 -17.60 4.57 -16.64
CA ILE A 111 -17.36 3.16 -16.93
C ILE A 111 -16.62 2.96 -18.27
N ASP A 112 -16.81 3.86 -19.24
CA ASP A 112 -16.15 3.75 -20.55
C ASP A 112 -14.64 3.92 -20.43
N ASP A 113 -14.17 4.83 -19.57
CA ASP A 113 -12.75 4.99 -19.29
C ASP A 113 -12.18 3.76 -18.58
N MET A 114 -12.94 3.20 -17.64
CA MET A 114 -12.55 1.98 -16.92
C MET A 114 -12.46 0.76 -17.85
N ARG A 115 -13.38 0.64 -18.83
CA ARG A 115 -13.33 -0.38 -19.88
C ARG A 115 -12.05 -0.26 -20.70
N VAL A 116 -11.72 0.95 -21.15
CA VAL A 116 -10.49 1.20 -21.91
C VAL A 116 -9.25 0.91 -21.05
N LEU A 117 -9.26 1.32 -19.78
CA LEU A 117 -8.13 1.14 -18.88
C LEU A 117 -7.75 -0.34 -18.69
N PHE A 118 -8.73 -1.23 -18.63
CA PHE A 118 -8.52 -2.66 -18.38
C PHE A 118 -8.76 -3.56 -19.61
N ASP A 119 -8.87 -2.98 -20.80
CA ASP A 119 -9.02 -3.74 -22.04
C ASP A 119 -7.85 -4.74 -22.22
N GLY A 120 -8.21 -6.01 -22.44
CA GLY A 120 -7.27 -7.12 -22.59
C GLY A 120 -6.49 -7.53 -21.33
N ILE A 121 -6.78 -6.97 -20.15
CA ILE A 121 -6.14 -7.38 -18.89
C ILE A 121 -7.01 -8.44 -18.18
N PRO A 122 -6.50 -9.66 -17.91
CA PRO A 122 -7.29 -10.71 -17.25
C PRO A 122 -7.42 -10.44 -15.74
N LEU A 123 -8.54 -9.84 -15.33
CA LEU A 123 -8.79 -9.39 -13.94
C LEU A 123 -8.95 -10.52 -12.91
N ASP A 124 -9.10 -11.76 -13.34
CA ASP A 124 -9.10 -12.97 -12.49
C ASP A 124 -7.69 -13.48 -12.18
N GLN A 125 -6.69 -13.08 -12.96
CA GLN A 125 -5.30 -13.53 -12.86
C GLN A 125 -4.36 -12.43 -12.36
N VAL A 126 -4.65 -11.17 -12.69
CA VAL A 126 -3.83 -10.02 -12.31
C VAL A 126 -4.45 -9.32 -11.12
N SER A 127 -3.72 -9.30 -10.00
CA SER A 127 -4.16 -8.54 -8.83
C SER A 127 -4.00 -7.04 -9.06
N THR A 128 -5.08 -6.27 -8.87
CA THR A 128 -5.09 -4.82 -9.11
C THR A 128 -5.18 -4.04 -7.80
N SER A 129 -4.27 -3.09 -7.61
CA SER A 129 -4.36 -2.08 -6.55
C SER A 129 -4.83 -0.77 -7.16
N MET A 130 -5.72 -0.06 -6.49
CA MET A 130 -6.21 1.26 -6.89
C MET A 130 -5.87 2.27 -5.78
N THR A 131 -4.98 3.22 -6.08
CA THR A 131 -4.61 4.29 -5.13
C THR A 131 -5.66 5.38 -5.17
N ILE A 132 -6.82 5.07 -4.59
CA ILE A 132 -7.99 5.92 -4.55
C ILE A 132 -8.59 5.90 -3.15
N ASN A 133 -9.07 7.06 -2.68
CA ASN A 133 -9.50 7.27 -1.30
C ASN A 133 -10.94 7.76 -1.23
N ALA A 134 -11.20 9.07 -1.29
CA ALA A 134 -12.54 9.62 -1.11
C ALA A 134 -13.61 9.04 -2.07
N PRO A 135 -13.33 8.81 -3.37
CA PRO A 135 -14.28 8.17 -4.29
C PRO A 135 -14.06 6.65 -4.42
N ALA A 136 -13.36 6.00 -3.50
CA ALA A 136 -12.95 4.60 -3.63
C ALA A 136 -14.10 3.60 -3.85
N SER A 137 -15.28 3.85 -3.26
CA SER A 137 -16.48 3.01 -3.48
C SER A 137 -16.91 3.01 -4.94
N LEU A 138 -16.92 4.18 -5.58
CA LEU A 138 -17.33 4.34 -6.97
C LEU A 138 -16.33 3.67 -7.90
N LEU A 139 -15.03 3.93 -7.75
CA LEU A 139 -14.00 3.34 -8.61
C LEU A 139 -13.92 1.81 -8.42
N LEU A 140 -14.18 1.30 -7.21
CA LEU A 140 -14.30 -0.15 -6.97
C LEU A 140 -15.52 -0.74 -7.69
N LEU A 141 -16.67 -0.06 -7.67
CA LEU A 141 -17.86 -0.51 -8.40
C LEU A 141 -17.60 -0.55 -9.91
N LEU A 142 -17.00 0.50 -10.47
CA LEU A 142 -16.64 0.53 -11.89
C LEU A 142 -15.67 -0.61 -12.25
N TYR A 143 -14.67 -0.87 -11.40
CA TYR A 143 -13.75 -1.99 -11.58
C TYR A 143 -14.47 -3.35 -11.55
N GLN A 144 -15.40 -3.54 -10.62
CA GLN A 144 -16.21 -4.76 -10.54
C GLN A 144 -17.05 -4.95 -11.81
N LEU A 145 -17.73 -3.90 -12.28
CA LEU A 145 -18.57 -3.96 -13.47
C LEU A 145 -17.77 -4.32 -14.72
N VAL A 146 -16.56 -3.76 -14.88
CA VAL A 146 -15.65 -4.16 -15.97
C VAL A 146 -15.24 -5.63 -15.84
N GLY A 147 -14.96 -6.11 -14.62
CA GLY A 147 -14.71 -7.53 -14.37
C GLY A 147 -15.87 -8.42 -14.79
N GLU A 148 -17.11 -8.05 -14.43
CA GLU A 148 -18.31 -8.79 -14.81
C GLU A 148 -18.54 -8.79 -16.33
N GLU A 149 -18.30 -7.67 -17.01
CA GLU A 149 -18.34 -7.56 -18.49
C GLU A 149 -17.31 -8.46 -19.18
N GLN A 150 -16.15 -8.67 -18.55
CA GLN A 150 -15.13 -9.61 -18.99
C GLN A 150 -15.44 -11.08 -18.62
N GLY A 151 -16.58 -11.34 -17.96
CA GLY A 151 -16.99 -12.69 -17.52
C GLY A 151 -16.31 -13.16 -16.22
N VAL A 152 -15.66 -12.26 -15.48
CA VAL A 152 -15.03 -12.55 -14.19
C VAL A 152 -16.04 -12.36 -13.06
N ALA A 153 -16.33 -13.44 -12.34
CA ALA A 153 -17.19 -13.37 -11.17
C ALA A 153 -16.57 -12.47 -10.08
N PRO A 154 -17.34 -11.64 -9.35
CA PRO A 154 -16.83 -10.77 -8.29
C PRO A 154 -15.99 -11.49 -7.23
N ALA A 155 -16.33 -12.74 -6.89
CA ALA A 155 -15.58 -13.56 -5.95
C ALA A 155 -14.19 -14.01 -6.44
N ALA A 156 -13.91 -13.89 -7.74
CA ALA A 156 -12.59 -14.15 -8.32
C ALA A 156 -11.68 -12.92 -8.31
N LEU A 157 -12.24 -11.70 -8.22
CA LEU A 157 -11.47 -10.46 -8.23
C LEU A 157 -10.54 -10.38 -7.01
N THR A 158 -9.27 -10.11 -7.26
CA THR A 158 -8.26 -9.91 -6.20
C THR A 158 -7.64 -8.54 -6.35
N GLY A 159 -7.52 -7.81 -5.25
CA GLY A 159 -7.05 -6.44 -5.33
C GLY A 159 -7.10 -5.68 -4.04
N THR A 160 -6.89 -4.38 -4.15
CA THR A 160 -6.85 -3.46 -3.01
C THR A 160 -7.33 -2.09 -3.46
N ILE A 161 -8.16 -1.43 -2.66
CA ILE A 161 -8.35 0.03 -2.74
C ILE A 161 -7.64 0.67 -1.56
N GLN A 162 -7.05 1.85 -1.76
CA GLN A 162 -6.33 2.51 -0.67
C GLN A 162 -7.30 2.91 0.46
N ASN A 163 -8.40 3.59 0.12
CA ASN A 163 -9.58 3.80 0.98
C ASN A 163 -9.26 4.27 2.42
N ASP A 164 -8.16 5.00 2.59
CA ASP A 164 -7.69 5.50 3.88
C ASP A 164 -7.83 7.02 3.87
N VAL A 165 -8.92 7.53 4.41
CA VAL A 165 -9.23 8.97 4.43
C VAL A 165 -8.58 9.72 5.59
N LEU A 166 -8.25 9.05 6.70
CA LEU A 166 -7.62 9.71 7.86
C LEU A 166 -6.27 10.34 7.48
N LYS A 167 -5.42 9.60 6.78
CA LYS A 167 -4.18 10.15 6.23
C LYS A 167 -4.37 11.25 5.17
N GLU A 168 -5.55 11.35 4.54
CA GLU A 168 -5.86 12.48 3.63
C GLU A 168 -5.91 13.79 4.39
N TYR A 169 -6.52 13.81 5.58
CA TYR A 169 -6.55 15.01 6.41
C TYR A 169 -5.20 15.33 7.04
N ILE A 170 -4.38 14.31 7.30
CA ILE A 170 -3.09 14.46 7.99
C ILE A 170 -1.99 14.91 7.04
N ALA A 171 -1.87 14.31 5.85
CA ALA A 171 -0.68 14.45 5.02
C ALA A 171 -0.91 14.57 3.50
N ARG A 172 -1.99 14.00 2.95
CA ARG A 172 -2.11 13.82 1.49
C ARG A 172 -3.08 14.80 0.78
N GLY A 173 -4.14 15.23 1.45
CA GLY A 173 -4.98 16.34 1.01
C GLY A 173 -6.09 16.02 0.00
N THR A 174 -6.33 14.77 -0.41
CA THR A 174 -7.38 14.44 -1.40
C THR A 174 -8.67 13.91 -0.76
N TYR A 175 -9.26 14.70 0.14
CA TYR A 175 -10.54 14.40 0.79
C TYR A 175 -11.70 15.17 0.12
N ILE A 176 -12.90 14.60 0.15
CA ILE A 176 -14.12 15.22 -0.39
C ILE A 176 -15.10 15.56 0.73
N PHE A 177 -15.39 14.59 1.59
CA PHE A 177 -16.37 14.74 2.68
C PHE A 177 -15.68 15.08 4.01
N PRO A 178 -16.42 15.51 5.04
CA PRO A 178 -15.88 15.60 6.40
C PRO A 178 -15.48 14.22 6.98
N PRO A 179 -14.71 14.17 8.08
CA PRO A 179 -14.19 12.90 8.63
C PRO A 179 -15.28 11.86 8.96
N LYS A 180 -16.34 12.25 9.67
CA LYS A 180 -17.39 11.31 10.10
C LYS A 180 -18.12 10.59 8.94
N PRO A 181 -18.66 11.27 7.91
CA PRO A 181 -19.26 10.58 6.77
C PRO A 181 -18.22 9.79 5.95
N SER A 182 -16.97 10.23 5.90
CA SER A 182 -15.90 9.47 5.24
C SER A 182 -15.64 8.12 5.92
N LEU A 183 -15.57 8.09 7.26
CA LEU A 183 -15.44 6.85 8.02
C LEU A 183 -16.63 5.91 7.78
N ARG A 184 -17.86 6.44 7.69
CA ARG A 184 -19.05 5.65 7.37
C ARG A 184 -18.91 4.95 6.01
N LEU A 185 -18.47 5.67 4.97
CA LEU A 185 -18.28 5.09 3.63
C LEU A 185 -17.24 3.97 3.63
N ILE A 186 -16.17 4.12 4.40
CA ILE A 186 -15.15 3.09 4.57
C ILE A 186 -15.75 1.82 5.19
N THR A 187 -16.53 1.97 6.26
CA THR A 187 -17.18 0.82 6.91
C THR A 187 -18.24 0.16 6.04
N ASP A 188 -18.95 0.93 5.19
CA ASP A 188 -19.88 0.38 4.20
C ASP A 188 -19.14 -0.48 3.16
N ILE A 189 -17.97 -0.02 2.69
CA ILE A 189 -17.11 -0.78 1.77
C ILE A 189 -16.67 -2.11 2.40
N PHE A 190 -16.36 -2.12 3.70
CA PHE A 190 -15.97 -3.36 4.40
C PHE A 190 -17.08 -4.40 4.34
N SER A 191 -18.31 -3.98 4.69
CA SER A 191 -19.50 -4.83 4.63
C SER A 191 -19.81 -5.29 3.21
N TYR A 192 -19.73 -4.38 2.23
CA TYR A 192 -19.99 -4.68 0.83
C TYR A 192 -19.01 -5.72 0.26
N CYS A 193 -17.71 -5.52 0.47
CA CYS A 193 -16.68 -6.42 -0.04
C CYS A 193 -16.77 -7.80 0.61
N ARG A 194 -17.10 -7.89 1.90
CA ARG A 194 -17.33 -9.17 2.58
C ARG A 194 -18.39 -10.02 1.86
N GLN A 195 -19.46 -9.39 1.40
CA GLN A 195 -20.59 -10.08 0.77
C GLN A 195 -20.37 -10.35 -0.72
N ASN A 196 -19.75 -9.40 -1.44
CA ASN A 196 -19.73 -9.40 -2.91
C ASN A 196 -18.34 -9.67 -3.51
N ILE A 197 -17.27 -9.16 -2.89
CA ILE A 197 -15.89 -9.26 -3.38
C ILE A 197 -14.96 -9.81 -2.27
N PRO A 198 -15.19 -11.03 -1.77
CA PRO A 198 -14.60 -11.52 -0.52
C PRO A 198 -13.07 -11.66 -0.54
N LYS A 199 -12.42 -11.55 -1.71
CA LYS A 199 -10.96 -11.58 -1.87
C LYS A 199 -10.31 -10.18 -1.94
N TRP A 200 -11.09 -9.12 -1.85
CA TRP A 200 -10.61 -7.74 -1.89
C TRP A 200 -10.02 -7.30 -0.55
N ASN A 201 -8.86 -6.64 -0.58
CA ASN A 201 -8.39 -5.90 0.60
C ASN A 201 -9.07 -4.54 0.61
N THR A 202 -9.86 -4.28 1.65
CA THR A 202 -10.86 -3.20 1.66
C THR A 202 -10.29 -1.83 2.00
N ILE A 203 -9.05 -1.80 2.49
CA ILE A 203 -8.29 -0.61 2.85
C ILE A 203 -6.81 -0.94 2.87
N SER A 204 -6.00 0.06 2.57
CA SER A 204 -4.55 0.05 2.75
C SER A 204 -4.18 1.18 3.71
N ILE A 205 -4.10 0.87 5.00
CA ILE A 205 -3.85 1.82 6.09
C ILE A 205 -2.40 2.32 5.99
N SER A 206 -2.21 3.60 5.72
CA SER A 206 -1.04 4.12 5.00
C SER A 206 -0.18 5.05 5.83
N GLY A 207 1.06 4.65 6.13
CA GLY A 207 2.13 5.49 6.66
C GLY A 207 2.97 6.20 5.61
N TYR A 208 3.04 5.66 4.39
CA TYR A 208 3.88 6.20 3.30
C TYR A 208 3.76 7.72 3.14
N HIS A 209 2.54 8.25 3.04
CA HIS A 209 2.29 9.67 2.79
C HIS A 209 2.70 10.56 3.96
N MET A 210 2.50 10.10 5.19
CA MET A 210 2.94 10.82 6.39
C MET A 210 4.47 10.86 6.46
N ALA A 211 5.12 9.76 6.09
CA ALA A 211 6.57 9.67 5.99
C ALA A 211 7.15 10.59 4.89
N GLU A 212 6.54 10.64 3.72
CA GLU A 212 6.91 11.56 2.63
C GLU A 212 6.64 13.03 3.00
N ALA A 213 5.65 13.29 3.87
CA ALA A 213 5.38 14.61 4.45
C ALA A 213 6.32 14.98 5.62
N GLY A 214 7.24 14.10 6.00
CA GLY A 214 8.30 14.38 6.98
C GLY A 214 8.19 13.67 8.33
N ALA A 215 7.23 12.76 8.52
CA ALA A 215 7.15 11.97 9.76
C ALA A 215 8.36 11.04 9.90
N THR A 216 8.98 10.95 11.08
CA THR A 216 10.07 9.99 11.35
C THR A 216 9.58 8.54 11.26
N PRO A 217 10.46 7.52 11.14
CA PRO A 217 10.05 6.11 11.14
C PRO A 217 9.15 5.71 12.32
N ALA A 218 9.42 6.23 13.51
CA ALA A 218 8.59 6.01 14.69
C ALA A 218 7.22 6.72 14.61
N GLN A 219 7.18 7.96 14.10
CA GLN A 219 5.92 8.69 13.90
C GLN A 219 5.04 8.02 12.85
N GLU A 220 5.63 7.57 11.74
CA GLU A 220 4.93 6.84 10.68
C GLU A 220 4.16 5.65 11.27
N ILE A 221 4.82 4.75 11.99
CA ILE A 221 4.11 3.59 12.58
C ILE A 221 3.09 3.99 13.64
N ALA A 222 3.39 5.00 14.45
CA ALA A 222 2.48 5.43 15.52
C ALA A 222 1.18 5.97 14.94
N PHE A 223 1.26 6.86 13.95
CA PHE A 223 0.09 7.45 13.30
C PHE A 223 -0.68 6.41 12.49
N THR A 224 0.00 5.58 11.70
CA THR A 224 -0.67 4.55 10.90
C THR A 224 -1.40 3.49 11.74
N ILE A 225 -0.81 3.06 12.86
CA ILE A 225 -1.48 2.11 13.76
C ILE A 225 -2.64 2.78 14.49
N ALA A 226 -2.52 4.07 14.86
CA ALA A 226 -3.62 4.83 15.44
C ALA A 226 -4.81 4.97 14.46
N ASP A 227 -4.54 5.26 13.19
CA ASP A 227 -5.57 5.28 12.14
C ASP A 227 -6.21 3.89 11.98
N GLY A 228 -5.40 2.82 11.98
CA GLY A 228 -5.89 1.44 11.93
C GLY A 228 -6.81 1.08 13.12
N ILE A 229 -6.46 1.51 14.33
CA ILE A 229 -7.30 1.36 15.52
C ILE A 229 -8.63 2.09 15.35
N GLU A 230 -8.61 3.31 14.80
CA GLU A 230 -9.83 4.08 14.56
C GLU A 230 -10.74 3.43 13.51
N TYR A 231 -10.17 2.88 12.44
CA TYR A 231 -10.95 2.10 11.46
C TYR A 231 -11.60 0.86 12.06
N VAL A 232 -10.89 0.14 12.92
CA VAL A 232 -11.45 -1.02 13.63
C VAL A 232 -12.58 -0.58 14.57
N ARG A 233 -12.40 0.51 15.32
CA ARG A 233 -13.44 1.10 16.18
C ARG A 233 -14.66 1.53 15.39
N ALA A 234 -14.47 2.21 14.26
CA ALA A 234 -15.56 2.65 13.39
C ALA A 234 -16.36 1.46 12.83
N ALA A 235 -15.67 0.40 12.38
CA ALA A 235 -16.32 -0.82 11.88
C ALA A 235 -17.13 -1.53 12.98
N ILE A 236 -16.58 -1.68 14.19
CA ILE A 236 -17.30 -2.26 15.33
C ILE A 236 -18.52 -1.39 15.71
N ALA A 237 -18.35 -0.06 15.74
CA ALA A 237 -19.45 0.87 16.02
C ALA A 237 -20.55 0.82 14.95
N SER A 238 -20.24 0.37 13.72
CA SER A 238 -21.22 0.11 12.66
C SER A 238 -21.92 -1.26 12.78
N GLY A 239 -21.58 -2.07 13.80
CA GLY A 239 -22.16 -3.38 14.06
C GLY A 239 -21.43 -4.56 13.39
N GLN A 240 -20.21 -4.35 12.88
CA GLN A 240 -19.40 -5.42 12.30
C GLN A 240 -18.56 -6.12 13.36
N GLU A 241 -18.47 -7.44 13.31
CA GLU A 241 -17.61 -8.21 14.21
C GLU A 241 -16.15 -8.14 13.72
N VAL A 242 -15.18 -8.03 14.64
CA VAL A 242 -13.77 -7.77 14.30
C VAL A 242 -13.19 -8.77 13.28
N ASP A 243 -13.46 -10.06 13.48
CA ASP A 243 -12.94 -11.14 12.63
C ASP A 243 -13.66 -11.23 11.27
N GLU A 244 -14.71 -10.44 11.05
CA GLU A 244 -15.43 -10.42 9.78
C GLU A 244 -14.77 -9.54 8.72
N PHE A 245 -14.03 -8.51 9.14
CA PHE A 245 -13.37 -7.55 8.26
C PHE A 245 -11.85 -7.47 8.46
N ALA A 246 -11.34 -7.67 9.69
CA ALA A 246 -9.91 -7.55 9.98
C ALA A 246 -9.00 -8.42 9.09
N PRO A 247 -9.37 -9.66 8.69
CA PRO A 247 -8.59 -10.47 7.76
C PRO A 247 -8.43 -9.88 6.35
N ARG A 248 -9.06 -8.74 6.04
CA ARG A 248 -8.95 -7.99 4.78
C ARG A 248 -8.33 -6.60 4.93
N LEU A 249 -7.97 -6.20 6.14
CA LEU A 249 -7.16 -5.00 6.34
C LEU A 249 -5.74 -5.24 5.82
N ALA A 250 -5.21 -4.26 5.10
CA ALA A 250 -3.83 -4.20 4.66
C ALA A 250 -3.23 -2.85 5.06
N PHE A 251 -1.91 -2.75 4.98
CA PHE A 251 -1.15 -1.56 5.35
C PHE A 251 -0.22 -1.12 4.23
N PHE A 252 0.29 0.10 4.32
CA PHE A 252 1.23 0.64 3.34
C PHE A 252 2.25 1.56 4.00
N PHE A 253 3.53 1.22 3.88
CA PHE A 253 4.62 1.97 4.51
C PHE A 253 5.68 2.42 3.49
N VAL A 254 6.49 3.39 3.88
CA VAL A 254 7.70 3.75 3.12
C VAL A 254 8.85 2.81 3.47
N ALA A 255 9.84 2.66 2.59
CA ALA A 255 11.18 2.20 2.96
C ALA A 255 12.23 3.27 2.61
N ARG A 256 13.00 3.68 3.61
CA ARG A 256 14.08 4.68 3.52
C ARG A 256 15.47 4.04 3.40
N THR A 257 16.49 4.87 3.16
CA THR A 257 17.90 4.44 3.13
C THR A 257 18.47 4.06 4.49
N THR A 258 17.75 4.36 5.59
CA THR A 258 18.07 3.94 6.97
C THR A 258 17.77 2.45 7.19
N LEU A 259 18.47 1.59 6.44
CA LEU A 259 18.20 0.16 6.27
C LEU A 259 17.80 -0.58 7.57
N LEU A 260 18.61 -0.46 8.62
CA LEU A 260 18.37 -1.18 9.88
C LEU A 260 17.15 -0.66 10.64
N GLU A 261 16.91 0.65 10.60
CA GLU A 261 15.76 1.28 11.26
C GLU A 261 14.47 0.89 10.54
N GLU A 262 14.47 0.87 9.22
CA GLU A 262 13.32 0.43 8.41
C GLU A 262 12.99 -1.05 8.66
N VAL A 263 14.00 -1.94 8.73
CA VAL A 263 13.79 -3.34 9.10
C VAL A 263 13.20 -3.46 10.51
N ALA A 264 13.70 -2.69 11.48
CA ALA A 264 13.16 -2.67 12.84
C ALA A 264 11.71 -2.14 12.86
N LYS A 265 11.41 -1.08 12.10
CA LYS A 265 10.10 -0.44 11.97
C LYS A 265 9.04 -1.45 11.54
N PHE A 266 9.25 -2.18 10.44
CA PHE A 266 8.27 -3.14 9.94
C PHE A 266 8.01 -4.29 10.92
N ARG A 267 9.06 -4.78 11.58
CA ARG A 267 8.97 -5.85 12.59
C ARG A 267 8.23 -5.37 13.83
N ALA A 268 8.49 -4.14 14.28
CA ALA A 268 7.81 -3.53 15.40
C ALA A 268 6.32 -3.30 15.09
N ALA A 269 5.99 -2.77 13.90
CA ALA A 269 4.61 -2.54 13.48
C ALA A 269 3.76 -3.82 13.54
N ARG A 270 4.27 -4.95 13.02
CA ARG A 270 3.56 -6.24 13.10
C ARG A 270 3.25 -6.66 14.52
N ARG A 271 4.24 -6.58 15.42
CA ARG A 271 4.07 -6.95 16.82
C ARG A 271 3.07 -6.05 17.54
N ILE A 272 3.14 -4.75 17.31
CA ILE A 272 2.21 -3.78 17.90
C ILE A 272 0.79 -4.08 17.42
N TRP A 273 0.58 -4.22 16.11
CA TRP A 273 -0.72 -4.52 15.54
C TRP A 273 -1.33 -5.82 16.07
N ALA A 274 -0.54 -6.91 16.05
CA ALA A 274 -1.00 -8.21 16.54
C ALA A 274 -1.43 -8.14 18.01
N ARG A 275 -0.69 -7.38 18.82
CA ARG A 275 -1.01 -7.15 20.23
C ARG A 275 -2.31 -6.35 20.40
N VAL A 276 -2.45 -5.22 19.69
CA VAL A 276 -3.65 -4.38 19.72
C VAL A 276 -4.89 -5.18 19.33
N MET A 277 -4.84 -5.90 18.21
CA MET A 277 -5.98 -6.70 17.73
C MET A 277 -6.40 -7.79 18.72
N ARG A 278 -5.44 -8.42 19.39
CA ARG A 278 -5.72 -9.47 20.38
C ARG A 278 -6.19 -8.92 21.71
N GLU A 279 -5.52 -7.91 22.25
CA GLU A 279 -5.71 -7.43 23.62
C GLU A 279 -6.83 -6.38 23.73
N GLU A 280 -6.94 -5.47 22.76
CA GLU A 280 -7.96 -4.41 22.79
C GLU A 280 -9.27 -4.85 22.11
N PHE A 281 -9.17 -5.54 20.98
CA PHE A 281 -10.34 -5.91 20.16
C PHE A 281 -10.76 -7.37 20.31
N GLY A 282 -10.01 -8.20 21.05
CA GLY A 282 -10.37 -9.59 21.33
C GLY A 282 -10.45 -10.48 20.09
N ALA A 283 -9.76 -10.13 19.00
CA ALA A 283 -9.79 -10.88 17.74
C ALA A 283 -9.29 -12.32 17.94
N LYS A 284 -10.03 -13.29 17.38
CA LYS A 284 -9.78 -14.73 17.57
C LYS A 284 -9.23 -15.40 16.33
N ASP A 285 -9.56 -14.89 15.14
CA ASP A 285 -8.97 -15.38 13.89
C ASP A 285 -7.50 -14.95 13.82
N PRO A 286 -6.53 -15.88 13.71
CA PRO A 286 -5.12 -15.54 13.56
C PRO A 286 -4.84 -14.56 12.40
N ARG A 287 -5.66 -14.58 11.34
CA ARG A 287 -5.54 -13.68 10.19
C ARG A 287 -5.88 -12.23 10.54
N SER A 288 -6.75 -12.00 11.51
CA SER A 288 -7.09 -10.65 12.01
C SER A 288 -5.91 -9.98 12.73
N LEU A 289 -4.97 -10.78 13.23
CA LEU A 289 -3.78 -10.32 13.94
C LEU A 289 -2.61 -9.99 12.98
N MET A 290 -2.71 -10.40 11.71
CA MET A 290 -1.63 -10.24 10.73
C MET A 290 -1.63 -8.84 10.13
N LEU A 291 -0.54 -8.09 10.33
CA LEU A 291 -0.27 -6.89 9.56
C LEU A 291 0.43 -7.27 8.25
N ARG A 292 -0.35 -7.30 7.17
CA ARG A 292 0.16 -7.46 5.79
C ARG A 292 0.30 -6.09 5.17
N PHE A 293 1.43 -5.82 4.52
CA PHE A 293 1.71 -4.49 4.01
C PHE A 293 2.32 -4.46 2.62
N HIS A 294 1.96 -3.42 1.88
CA HIS A 294 2.72 -2.90 0.75
C HIS A 294 3.85 -2.01 1.25
N THR A 295 4.93 -1.96 0.50
CA THR A 295 6.01 -0.99 0.74
C THR A 295 6.31 -0.23 -0.55
N GLN A 296 6.58 1.06 -0.44
CA GLN A 296 7.12 1.88 -1.52
C GLN A 296 8.43 2.50 -1.04
N THR A 297 9.44 2.50 -1.91
CA THR A 297 10.70 3.18 -1.62
C THR A 297 10.49 4.70 -1.47
N ALA A 298 11.25 5.38 -0.62
CA ALA A 298 11.03 6.80 -0.32
C ALA A 298 11.32 7.72 -1.52
N GLY A 299 10.29 8.40 -2.02
CA GLY A 299 10.39 9.36 -3.13
C GLY A 299 11.12 10.62 -2.72
N VAL A 300 10.83 11.14 -1.52
CA VAL A 300 11.45 12.33 -0.92
C VAL A 300 12.98 12.24 -0.78
N GLN A 301 13.55 11.03 -0.81
CA GLN A 301 15.00 10.81 -0.75
C GLN A 301 15.69 10.76 -2.12
N LEU A 302 14.93 10.81 -3.22
CA LEU A 302 15.47 10.77 -4.59
C LEU A 302 15.79 12.17 -5.09
N THR A 303 16.85 12.28 -5.89
CA THR A 303 17.38 13.58 -6.32
C THR A 303 17.24 13.79 -7.82
N ALA A 304 16.94 15.02 -8.23
CA ALA A 304 16.88 15.40 -9.64
C ALA A 304 18.29 15.50 -10.25
N GLN A 305 19.29 15.87 -9.44
CA GLN A 305 20.70 15.88 -9.83
C GLN A 305 21.26 14.45 -9.75
N GLN A 306 22.00 14.06 -10.80
CA GLN A 306 22.56 12.71 -10.94
C GLN A 306 21.50 11.62 -10.73
N PRO A 307 20.40 11.64 -11.50
CA PRO A 307 19.22 10.81 -11.24
C PRO A 307 19.55 9.31 -11.28
N GLU A 308 20.57 8.87 -12.01
CA GLU A 308 21.01 7.48 -12.03
C GLU A 308 21.47 6.96 -10.65
N VAL A 309 21.95 7.84 -9.76
CA VAL A 309 22.32 7.48 -8.38
C VAL A 309 21.09 7.04 -7.58
N ASN A 310 19.88 7.45 -7.98
CA ASN A 310 18.64 6.97 -7.36
C ASN A 310 18.46 5.46 -7.50
N LEU A 311 19.03 4.80 -8.52
CA LEU A 311 19.01 3.33 -8.60
C LEU A 311 19.68 2.67 -7.39
N ILE A 312 20.78 3.25 -6.90
CA ILE A 312 21.49 2.78 -5.69
C ILE A 312 20.63 3.01 -4.45
N ARG A 313 20.02 4.20 -4.33
CA ARG A 313 19.11 4.55 -3.22
C ARG A 313 17.92 3.59 -3.14
N VAL A 314 17.22 3.42 -4.27
CA VAL A 314 16.08 2.52 -4.41
C VAL A 314 16.46 1.08 -4.13
N THR A 315 17.67 0.63 -4.50
CA THR A 315 18.15 -0.71 -4.18
C THR A 315 18.33 -0.91 -2.67
N ALA A 316 18.93 0.05 -1.96
CA ALA A 316 19.07 0.00 -0.51
C ALA A 316 17.72 0.04 0.21
N GLN A 317 16.80 0.90 -0.25
CA GLN A 317 15.43 1.00 0.26
C GLN A 317 14.65 -0.31 0.03
N ALA A 318 14.77 -0.91 -1.16
CA ALA A 318 14.16 -2.19 -1.48
C ALA A 318 14.65 -3.28 -0.52
N LEU A 319 15.97 -3.40 -0.28
CA LEU A 319 16.52 -4.35 0.69
C LEU A 319 15.92 -4.16 2.10
N GLY A 320 15.67 -2.92 2.53
CA GLY A 320 14.98 -2.63 3.79
C GLY A 320 13.56 -3.18 3.84
N ALA A 321 12.80 -3.01 2.75
CA ALA A 321 11.46 -3.58 2.61
C ALA A 321 11.48 -5.12 2.65
N LEU A 322 12.46 -5.74 1.99
CA LEU A 322 12.61 -7.19 1.89
C LEU A 322 12.99 -7.81 3.24
N PHE A 323 14.07 -7.33 3.87
CA PHE A 323 14.45 -7.80 5.21
C PHE A 323 13.41 -7.44 6.28
N GLY A 324 12.57 -6.44 5.99
CA GLY A 324 11.38 -6.10 6.75
C GLY A 324 10.22 -7.08 6.61
N GLY A 325 10.15 -7.89 5.55
CA GLY A 325 9.10 -8.87 5.31
C GLY A 325 7.84 -8.30 4.64
N THR A 326 7.96 -7.36 3.69
CA THR A 326 6.84 -6.81 2.88
C THR A 326 6.11 -7.89 2.04
N GLN A 327 4.81 -7.71 1.77
CA GLN A 327 4.03 -8.61 0.91
C GLN A 327 3.98 -8.15 -0.55
N SER A 328 4.15 -6.85 -0.79
CA SER A 328 4.29 -6.29 -2.13
C SER A 328 5.18 -5.05 -2.12
N LEU A 329 5.86 -4.77 -3.22
CA LEU A 329 6.85 -3.70 -3.28
C LEU A 329 6.69 -2.87 -4.56
N HIS A 330 6.66 -1.56 -4.37
CA HIS A 330 6.91 -0.55 -5.40
C HIS A 330 8.34 -0.04 -5.25
N THR A 331 9.08 -0.05 -6.34
CA THR A 331 10.40 0.59 -6.44
C THR A 331 10.22 1.81 -7.33
N ASN A 332 10.55 2.98 -6.79
CA ASN A 332 10.48 4.22 -7.56
C ASN A 332 11.46 4.16 -8.72
N SER A 333 11.18 4.95 -9.75
CA SER A 333 12.07 5.05 -10.90
C SER A 333 13.18 6.06 -10.63
N TYR A 334 14.28 5.96 -11.38
CA TYR A 334 15.44 6.82 -11.12
C TYR A 334 15.17 8.31 -11.48
N ASP A 335 14.12 8.58 -12.27
CA ASP A 335 13.66 9.89 -12.73
C ASP A 335 12.55 10.50 -11.82
N GLU A 336 12.27 9.91 -10.65
CA GLU A 336 11.19 10.32 -9.72
C GLU A 336 11.14 11.82 -9.42
N ALA A 337 12.30 12.44 -9.17
CA ALA A 337 12.39 13.85 -8.79
C ALA A 337 12.27 14.83 -9.98
N ILE A 338 12.00 14.33 -11.19
CA ILE A 338 11.93 15.11 -12.43
C ILE A 338 10.54 15.04 -13.05
N ALA A 339 10.01 13.83 -13.22
CA ALA A 339 8.75 13.57 -13.91
C ALA A 339 8.21 12.19 -13.55
N LEU A 340 7.03 11.85 -14.09
CA LEU A 340 6.53 10.48 -14.07
C LEU A 340 7.47 9.55 -14.85
N PRO A 341 7.54 8.26 -14.48
CA PRO A 341 8.54 7.34 -15.03
C PRO A 341 8.45 7.12 -16.54
N THR A 342 9.58 7.29 -17.21
CA THR A 342 9.74 6.84 -18.60
C THR A 342 9.67 5.31 -18.71
N GLU A 343 9.54 4.77 -19.93
CA GLU A 343 9.55 3.32 -20.13
C GLU A 343 10.83 2.67 -19.60
N LYS A 344 11.99 3.26 -19.92
CA LYS A 344 13.29 2.78 -19.46
C LYS A 344 13.37 2.79 -17.94
N ALA A 345 12.94 3.88 -17.30
CA ALA A 345 13.08 4.04 -15.87
C ALA A 345 12.22 3.06 -15.07
N ALA A 346 10.94 2.90 -15.45
CA ALA A 346 10.10 1.90 -14.77
C ALA A 346 10.56 0.46 -15.05
N ARG A 347 11.07 0.17 -16.25
CA ARG A 347 11.67 -1.14 -16.54
C ARG A 347 12.85 -1.41 -15.60
N LEU A 348 13.75 -0.44 -15.39
CA LEU A 348 14.84 -0.59 -14.43
C LEU A 348 14.32 -0.76 -13.01
N ALA A 349 13.26 -0.04 -12.61
CA ALA A 349 12.64 -0.21 -11.31
C ALA A 349 12.10 -1.64 -11.09
N VAL A 350 11.44 -2.24 -12.10
CA VAL A 350 11.05 -3.67 -12.09
C VAL A 350 12.27 -4.58 -12.00
N ARG A 351 13.33 -4.31 -12.78
CA ARG A 351 14.55 -5.11 -12.78
C ARG A 351 15.27 -5.07 -11.43
N THR A 352 15.23 -3.94 -10.70
CA THR A 352 15.75 -3.87 -9.32
C THR A 352 15.09 -4.93 -8.43
N GLN A 353 13.77 -5.11 -8.51
CA GLN A 353 13.09 -6.14 -7.72
C GLN A 353 13.41 -7.55 -8.21
N GLN A 354 13.48 -7.78 -9.52
CA GLN A 354 13.79 -9.10 -10.11
C GLN A 354 15.21 -9.57 -9.83
N VAL A 355 16.18 -8.65 -9.69
CA VAL A 355 17.54 -8.99 -9.27
C VAL A 355 17.59 -9.41 -7.80
N LEU A 356 16.63 -8.93 -6.99
CA LEU A 356 16.56 -9.24 -5.56
C LEU A 356 15.71 -10.49 -5.25
N GLN A 357 14.86 -10.93 -6.18
CA GLN A 357 14.13 -12.21 -6.11
C GLN A 357 15.03 -13.36 -6.53
#